data_AF-A0A7J6SEZ7-F1
#
_entry.id   AF-A0A7J6SEZ7-F1
#
_cell.length_a   1.000
_cell.length_b   1.000
_cell.length_c   1.000
_cell.angle_alpha   90.00
_cell.angle_beta   90.00
_cell.angle_gamma   90.00
#
_symmetry.space_group_name_H-M   'P 1'
#
loop_
_entity.id
_entity.type
_entity.pdbx_description
1 polymer ?
#
loop_
_entity_poly.entity_id
_entity_poly.type
_entity_poly.pdbx_seq_one_letter_code
_entity_poly.pdbx_strand_id
1 'polypeptide(L)'
;MRFFIAAASCAVAAAAELRGSVAAGELPAIPDESVAHISMNESAVVFVGLCFMYALRGLGSPETATKGNMAGVIGMLVAIIFACLDPRFTRHSGILAIICFVVAAICGLSISSKATMIVMPQMVAGFHASVGFAAVMVAYARYFDAEEVMNAGHLVETMIGIFF
;
A
#
# COMPACT_ATOMS: atom_id res chain seq x y z
N MET A 1 18.52 10.10 9.08
CA MET A 1 19.06 8.73 8.89
C MET A 1 18.95 7.86 10.14
N ARG A 2 19.34 8.35 11.33
CA ARG A 2 19.21 7.59 12.59
C ARG A 2 17.75 7.26 13.00
N PHE A 3 16.79 8.12 12.63
CA PHE A 3 15.35 7.86 12.85
C PHE A 3 14.77 6.73 11.98
N PHE A 4 15.31 6.51 10.77
CA PHE A 4 14.81 5.49 9.84
C PHE A 4 15.25 4.08 10.27
N ILE A 5 16.47 3.98 10.79
CA ILE A 5 17.00 2.75 11.40
C ILE A 5 16.31 2.49 12.75
N ALA A 6 16.10 3.52 13.57
CA ALA A 6 15.40 3.39 14.84
C ALA A 6 13.93 2.95 14.69
N ALA A 7 13.21 3.46 13.68
CA ALA A 7 11.82 3.05 13.43
C ALA A 7 11.70 1.59 12.95
N ALA A 8 12.60 1.16 12.06
CA ALA A 8 12.67 -0.24 11.60
C ALA A 8 13.06 -1.20 12.74
N SER A 9 14.02 -0.79 13.59
CA SER A 9 14.42 -1.56 14.77
C SER A 9 13.33 -1.61 15.85
N CYS A 10 12.55 -0.53 16.02
CA CYS A 10 11.44 -0.48 16.97
C CYS A 10 10.27 -1.38 16.53
N ALA A 11 9.99 -1.45 15.22
CA ALA A 11 8.96 -2.35 14.67
C ALA A 11 9.32 -3.84 14.86
N VAL A 12 10.60 -4.19 14.66
CA VAL A 12 11.10 -5.56 14.91
C VAL A 12 11.10 -5.88 16.42
N ALA A 13 11.42 -4.91 17.27
CA ALA A 13 11.40 -5.07 18.73
C ALA A 13 9.98 -5.24 19.28
N ALA A 14 9.00 -4.47 18.77
CA ALA A 14 7.60 -4.60 19.15
C ALA A 14 7.02 -5.98 18.77
N ALA A 15 7.41 -6.51 17.62
CA ALA A 15 7.06 -7.87 17.21
C ALA A 15 7.68 -8.96 18.12
N ALA A 16 8.85 -8.69 18.70
CA ALA A 16 9.50 -9.60 19.65
C ALA A 16 8.85 -9.56 21.06
N GLU A 17 8.37 -8.40 21.52
CA GLU A 17 7.65 -8.28 22.81
C GLU A 17 6.26 -8.93 22.78
N LEU A 18 5.53 -8.79 21.67
CA LEU A 18 4.25 -9.47 21.45
C LEU A 18 4.40 -11.01 21.43
N ARG A 19 5.52 -11.51 20.87
CA ARG A 19 5.88 -12.94 20.94
C ARG A 19 6.13 -13.42 22.37
N GLY A 20 6.65 -12.54 23.23
CA GLY A 20 6.83 -12.79 24.67
C GLY A 20 5.51 -12.84 25.44
N SER A 21 4.55 -11.97 25.11
CA SER A 21 3.22 -11.94 25.75
C SER A 21 2.32 -13.10 25.32
N VAL A 22 2.44 -13.58 24.08
CA VAL A 22 1.77 -14.82 23.61
C VAL A 22 2.34 -16.06 24.31
N ALA A 23 3.65 -16.09 24.58
CA ALA A 23 4.28 -17.16 25.36
C ALA A 23 3.84 -17.17 26.84
N ALA A 24 3.33 -16.05 27.37
CA ALA A 24 2.83 -15.92 28.73
C ALA A 24 1.38 -16.44 28.93
N GLY A 25 0.68 -16.81 27.85
CA GLY A 25 -0.57 -17.56 27.92
C GLY A 25 -1.84 -16.78 28.30
N GLU A 26 -1.84 -15.45 28.21
CA GLU A 26 -2.97 -14.58 28.60
C GLU A 26 -4.05 -14.39 27.50
N LEU A 27 -3.85 -14.92 26.28
CA LEU A 27 -4.80 -14.80 25.16
C LEU A 27 -5.29 -16.19 24.69
N PRO A 28 -6.59 -16.40 24.42
CA PRO A 28 -7.10 -17.66 23.88
C PRO A 28 -6.39 -18.02 22.57
N ALA A 29 -6.00 -19.30 22.44
CA ALA A 29 -5.20 -19.84 21.35
C ALA A 29 -5.88 -19.72 19.98
N ILE A 30 -5.63 -18.61 19.30
CA ILE A 30 -5.74 -18.51 17.84
C ILE A 30 -4.58 -19.36 17.26
N PRO A 31 -4.79 -20.17 16.20
CA PRO A 31 -3.71 -20.95 15.61
C PRO A 31 -2.50 -20.05 15.29
N ASP A 32 -1.36 -20.37 15.91
CA ASP A 32 -0.08 -19.61 15.94
C ASP A 32 0.37 -19.11 14.55
N GLU A 33 0.12 -19.91 13.51
CA GLU A 33 0.45 -19.59 12.12
C GLU A 33 -0.35 -18.40 11.56
N SER A 34 -1.56 -18.13 12.07
CA SER A 34 -2.41 -17.04 11.56
C SER A 34 -2.12 -15.69 12.22
N VAL A 35 -1.69 -15.69 13.49
CA VAL A 35 -1.42 -14.46 14.27
C VAL A 35 -0.14 -13.77 13.80
N ALA A 36 0.89 -14.56 13.47
CA ALA A 36 2.15 -14.02 12.95
C ALA A 36 1.96 -13.28 11.61
N HIS A 37 1.18 -13.85 10.70
CA HIS A 37 0.92 -13.25 9.38
C HIS A 37 0.07 -11.97 9.47
N ILE A 38 -0.94 -11.94 10.35
CA ILE A 38 -1.78 -10.75 10.57
C ILE A 38 -0.95 -9.62 11.20
N SER A 39 -0.15 -9.92 12.23
CA SER A 39 0.71 -8.93 12.90
C SER A 39 1.75 -8.29 11.96
N MET A 40 2.31 -9.08 11.04
CA MET A 40 3.29 -8.59 10.07
C MET A 40 2.68 -7.62 9.05
N ASN A 41 1.44 -7.85 8.61
CA ASN A 41 0.77 -6.97 7.64
C ASN A 41 0.37 -5.62 8.26
N GLU A 42 -0.18 -5.63 9.48
CA GLU A 42 -0.56 -4.41 10.21
C GLU A 42 0.66 -3.53 10.51
N SER A 43 1.80 -4.14 10.86
CA SER A 43 3.06 -3.41 11.07
C SER A 43 3.58 -2.79 9.77
N ALA A 44 3.39 -3.48 8.63
CA ALA A 44 3.80 -3.00 7.32
C ALA A 44 3.00 -1.77 6.86
N VAL A 45 1.68 -1.74 7.07
CA VAL A 45 0.86 -0.58 6.68
C VAL A 45 1.25 0.69 7.45
N VAL A 46 1.57 0.57 8.74
CA VAL A 46 2.07 1.69 9.53
C VAL A 46 3.44 2.15 9.03
N PHE A 47 4.35 1.20 8.75
CA PHE A 47 5.67 1.53 8.20
C PHE A 47 5.58 2.25 6.84
N VAL A 48 4.70 1.77 5.95
CA VAL A 48 4.42 2.39 4.65
C VAL A 48 3.87 3.82 4.84
N GLY A 49 2.93 4.01 5.76
CA GLY A 49 2.39 5.32 6.11
C GLY A 49 3.48 6.31 6.58
N LEU A 50 4.39 5.86 7.44
CA LEU A 50 5.52 6.67 7.90
C LEU A 50 6.48 7.02 6.76
N CYS A 51 6.72 6.10 5.82
CA CYS A 51 7.54 6.36 4.64
C CYS A 51 6.93 7.45 3.74
N PHE A 52 5.61 7.41 3.52
CA PHE A 52 4.91 8.43 2.73
C PHE A 52 4.87 9.80 3.43
N MET A 53 4.67 9.83 4.75
CA MET A 53 4.78 11.08 5.52
C MET A 53 6.18 11.70 5.41
N TYR A 54 7.23 10.88 5.49
CA TYR A 54 8.61 11.35 5.31
C TYR A 54 8.87 11.82 3.87
N ALA A 55 8.32 11.14 2.87
CA ALA A 55 8.44 11.52 1.46
C ALA A 55 7.82 12.90 1.20
N LEU A 56 6.58 13.13 1.66
CA LEU A 56 5.90 14.42 1.53
C LEU A 56 6.67 15.56 2.22
N ARG A 57 7.21 15.29 3.42
CA ARG A 57 8.01 16.28 4.14
C ARG A 57 9.34 16.59 3.43
N GLY A 58 9.98 15.57 2.84
CA GLY A 58 11.23 15.72 2.12
C GLY A 58 11.10 16.42 0.77
N LEU A 59 9.92 16.37 0.13
CA LEU A 59 9.67 17.07 -1.13
C LEU A 59 9.55 18.60 -0.96
N GLY A 60 9.35 19.09 0.27
CA GLY A 60 9.17 20.52 0.56
C GLY A 60 10.43 21.39 0.44
N SER A 61 11.63 20.81 0.32
CA SER A 61 12.86 21.57 0.07
C SER A 61 13.76 20.91 -0.98
N PRO A 62 14.41 21.70 -1.88
CA PRO A 62 15.26 21.14 -2.94
C PRO A 62 16.41 20.26 -2.41
N GLU A 63 16.98 20.63 -1.26
CA GLU A 63 18.09 19.89 -0.64
C GLU A 63 17.67 18.50 -0.13
N THR A 64 16.40 18.31 0.22
CA THR A 64 15.88 17.04 0.74
C THR A 64 15.00 16.27 -0.25
N ALA A 65 14.66 16.86 -1.39
CA ALA A 65 13.76 16.31 -2.40
C ALA A 65 14.17 14.90 -2.88
N THR A 66 15.45 14.69 -3.18
CA THR A 66 15.94 13.37 -3.65
C THR A 66 15.78 12.29 -2.58
N LYS A 67 16.03 12.63 -1.31
CA LYS A 67 15.89 11.69 -0.18
C LYS A 67 14.42 11.39 0.11
N GLY A 68 13.57 12.41 0.03
CA GLY A 68 12.11 12.27 0.17
C GLY A 68 11.53 11.35 -0.91
N ASN A 69 11.91 11.57 -2.17
CA ASN A 69 11.48 10.74 -3.29
C ASN A 69 11.89 9.26 -3.11
N MET A 70 13.14 9.01 -2.69
CA MET A 70 13.62 7.65 -2.46
C MET A 70 12.86 6.92 -1.34
N ALA A 71 12.50 7.63 -0.27
CA ALA A 71 11.67 7.04 0.79
C ALA A 71 10.25 6.69 0.30
N GLY A 72 9.68 7.50 -0.59
CA GLY A 72 8.41 7.19 -1.25
C GLY A 72 8.47 5.93 -2.11
N VAL A 73 9.54 5.77 -2.88
CA VAL A 73 9.77 4.54 -3.68
C VAL A 73 9.89 3.30 -2.78
N ILE A 74 10.63 3.39 -1.67
CA ILE A 74 10.75 2.28 -0.71
C ILE A 74 9.38 1.94 -0.11
N GLY A 75 8.60 2.94 0.31
CA GLY A 75 7.25 2.74 0.84
C GLY A 75 6.33 2.04 -0.15
N MET A 76 6.33 2.47 -1.42
CA MET A 76 5.52 1.86 -2.47
C MET A 76 5.92 0.41 -2.76
N LEU A 77 7.23 0.11 -2.80
CA LEU A 77 7.70 -1.27 -3.01
C LEU A 77 7.28 -2.20 -1.88
N VAL A 78 7.39 -1.76 -0.63
CA VAL A 78 6.94 -2.54 0.53
C VAL A 78 5.43 -2.79 0.46
N ALA A 79 4.63 -1.76 0.12
CA ALA A 79 3.18 -1.90 -0.02
C ALA A 79 2.80 -2.95 -1.07
N ILE A 80 3.44 -2.94 -2.25
CA ILE A 80 3.18 -3.90 -3.32
C ILE A 80 3.56 -5.33 -2.89
N ILE A 81 4.70 -5.51 -2.24
CA ILE A 81 5.15 -6.83 -1.78
C ILE A 81 4.15 -7.43 -0.79
N PHE A 82 3.73 -6.65 0.21
CA PHE A 82 2.75 -7.11 1.21
C PHE A 82 1.37 -7.36 0.58
N ALA A 83 0.93 -6.53 -0.36
CA ALA A 83 -0.31 -6.77 -1.10
C ALA A 83 -0.27 -8.08 -1.90
N CYS A 84 0.86 -8.44 -2.51
CA CYS A 84 1.01 -9.72 -3.23
C CYS A 84 1.09 -10.93 -2.29
N LEU A 85 1.57 -10.75 -1.06
CA LEU A 85 1.64 -11.80 -0.04
C LEU A 85 0.30 -12.06 0.66
N ASP A 86 -0.71 -11.20 0.44
CA ASP A 86 -2.04 -11.40 1.00
C ASP A 86 -2.67 -12.71 0.49
N PRO A 87 -3.08 -13.64 1.38
CA PRO A 87 -3.72 -14.89 0.99
C PRO A 87 -4.99 -14.70 0.15
N ARG A 88 -5.71 -13.58 0.34
CA ARG A 88 -6.93 -13.24 -0.42
C ARG A 88 -6.61 -12.96 -1.88
N PHE A 89 -5.47 -12.30 -2.13
CA PHE A 89 -5.01 -11.96 -3.48
C PHE A 89 -4.66 -13.21 -4.31
N THR A 90 -4.00 -14.20 -3.67
CA THR A 90 -3.54 -15.41 -4.35
C THR A 90 -4.70 -16.35 -4.73
N ARG A 91 -5.79 -16.38 -3.96
CA ARG A 91 -6.87 -17.38 -4.09
C ARG A 91 -7.78 -17.16 -5.30
N HIS A 92 -8.06 -15.92 -5.67
CA HIS A 92 -9.12 -15.61 -6.64
C HIS A 92 -8.63 -15.34 -8.06
N SER A 93 -7.43 -14.77 -8.27
CA SER A 93 -6.83 -14.51 -9.60
C SER A 93 -5.42 -13.91 -9.52
N GLY A 94 -4.59 -14.33 -8.56
CA GLY A 94 -3.29 -13.69 -8.30
C GLY A 94 -2.38 -13.60 -9.54
N ILE A 95 -2.35 -14.64 -10.38
CA ILE A 95 -1.54 -14.69 -11.60
C ILE A 95 -2.00 -13.62 -12.61
N LEU A 96 -3.31 -13.53 -12.87
CA LEU A 96 -3.86 -12.54 -13.80
C LEU A 96 -3.61 -11.11 -13.29
N ALA A 97 -3.80 -10.88 -11.99
CA ALA A 97 -3.55 -9.60 -11.36
C ALA A 97 -2.07 -9.18 -11.47
N ILE A 98 -1.13 -10.10 -11.26
CA ILE A 98 0.31 -9.86 -11.44
C ILE A 98 0.63 -9.52 -12.91
N ILE A 99 0.06 -10.25 -13.87
CA ILE A 99 0.26 -9.96 -15.30
C ILE A 99 -0.25 -8.55 -15.63
N CYS A 100 -1.47 -8.21 -15.21
CA CYS A 100 -2.03 -6.87 -15.41
C CYS A 100 -1.17 -5.78 -14.75
N PHE A 101 -0.68 -6.03 -13.53
CA PHE A 101 0.21 -5.12 -12.82
C PHE A 101 1.52 -4.90 -13.58
N VAL A 102 2.17 -5.95 -14.06
CA VAL A 102 3.43 -5.86 -14.82
C VAL A 102 3.23 -5.09 -16.13
N VAL A 103 2.14 -5.38 -16.86
CA VAL A 103 1.79 -4.64 -18.08
C VAL A 103 1.56 -3.16 -17.78
N ALA A 104 0.81 -2.83 -16.73
CA ALA A 104 0.56 -1.45 -16.32
C ALA A 104 1.85 -0.73 -15.89
N ALA A 105 2.72 -1.39 -15.13
CA ALA A 105 4.00 -0.85 -14.68
C ALA A 105 4.93 -0.55 -15.87
N ILE A 106 5.06 -1.47 -16.83
CA ILE A 106 5.86 -1.28 -18.04
C ILE A 106 5.32 -0.11 -18.86
N CYS A 107 3.99 -0.05 -19.05
CA CYS A 107 3.34 1.04 -19.77
C CYS A 107 3.62 2.40 -19.10
N GLY A 108 3.39 2.50 -17.78
CA GLY A 108 3.62 3.72 -17.01
C GLY A 108 5.08 4.18 -17.02
N LEU A 109 6.03 3.26 -16.84
CA LEU A 109 7.47 3.55 -16.90
C LEU A 109 7.89 4.03 -18.29
N SER A 110 7.36 3.40 -19.35
CA SER A 110 7.68 3.77 -20.73
C SER A 110 7.19 5.16 -21.09
N ILE A 111 5.97 5.50 -20.65
CA ILE A 111 5.34 6.81 -20.86
C ILE A 111 6.06 7.90 -20.05
N SER A 112 6.34 7.64 -18.77
CA SER A 112 7.04 8.59 -17.90
C SER A 112 8.47 8.89 -18.37
N SER A 113 9.21 7.88 -18.83
CA SER A 113 10.60 8.05 -19.30
C SER A 113 10.73 8.92 -20.56
N LYS A 114 9.64 9.10 -21.32
CA LYS A 114 9.62 9.93 -22.54
C LYS A 114 9.08 11.34 -22.30
N ALA A 115 8.69 11.68 -21.07
CA ALA A 115 8.09 12.96 -20.74
C ALA A 115 9.12 14.11 -20.79
N THR A 116 8.85 15.14 -21.59
CA THR A 116 9.64 16.37 -21.62
C THR A 116 9.20 17.31 -20.49
N MET A 117 10.08 18.16 -19.94
CA MET A 117 9.72 19.08 -18.85
C MET A 117 8.54 20.02 -19.18
N ILE A 118 8.29 20.33 -20.45
CA ILE A 118 7.18 21.19 -20.88
C ILE A 118 5.82 20.49 -20.75
N VAL A 119 5.79 19.16 -20.91
CA VAL A 119 4.56 18.36 -20.89
C VAL A 119 4.23 17.81 -19.51
N MET A 120 4.99 18.19 -18.46
CA MET A 120 4.77 17.68 -17.10
C MET A 120 3.34 17.92 -16.59
N PRO A 121 2.69 19.08 -16.78
CA PRO A 121 1.32 19.28 -16.29
C PRO A 121 0.30 18.30 -16.88
N GLN A 122 0.35 18.06 -18.20
CA GLN A 122 -0.60 17.15 -18.87
C GLN A 122 -0.32 15.68 -18.54
N MET A 123 0.95 15.31 -18.35
CA MET A 123 1.33 13.95 -17.97
C MET A 123 0.86 13.62 -16.54
N VAL A 124 0.98 14.58 -15.61
CA VAL A 124 0.46 14.43 -14.24
C VAL A 124 -1.06 14.30 -14.25
N ALA A 125 -1.76 15.11 -15.04
CA ALA A 125 -3.22 15.00 -15.20
C ALA A 125 -3.63 13.62 -15.73
N GLY A 126 -2.92 13.07 -16.72
CA GLY A 126 -3.18 11.72 -17.25
C GLY A 126 -2.99 10.60 -16.22
N PHE A 127 -1.93 10.66 -15.42
CA PHE A 127 -1.73 9.66 -14.35
C PHE A 127 -2.74 9.82 -13.21
N HIS A 128 -3.11 11.03 -12.83
CA HIS A 128 -4.12 11.27 -11.79
C HIS A 128 -5.52 10.80 -12.24
N ALA A 129 -5.87 10.98 -13.50
CA ALA A 129 -7.13 10.45 -14.06
C ALA A 129 -7.16 8.90 -14.01
N SER A 130 -6.01 8.25 -14.23
CA SER A 130 -5.89 6.79 -14.13
C SER A 130 -6.17 6.26 -12.71
N VAL A 131 -5.76 7.01 -11.67
CA VAL A 131 -6.04 6.65 -10.28
C VAL A 131 -7.54 6.75 -9.98
N GLY A 132 -8.23 7.78 -10.49
CA GLY A 132 -9.68 7.90 -10.39
C GLY A 132 -10.42 6.76 -11.09
N PHE A 133 -9.98 6.36 -12.29
CA PHE A 133 -10.53 5.19 -12.98
C PHE A 133 -10.33 3.90 -12.18
N ALA A 134 -9.17 3.73 -11.53
CA ALA A 134 -8.91 2.60 -10.65
C ALA A 134 -9.88 2.56 -9.46
N ALA A 135 -10.16 3.71 -8.83
CA ALA A 135 -11.13 3.80 -7.74
C ALA A 135 -12.54 3.37 -8.17
N VAL A 136 -12.99 3.81 -9.36
CA VAL A 136 -14.28 3.39 -9.95
C VAL A 136 -14.31 1.88 -10.19
N MET A 137 -13.24 1.30 -10.76
CA MET A 137 -13.16 -0.14 -11.03
C MET A 137 -13.14 -0.98 -9.74
N VAL A 138 -12.42 -0.53 -8.70
CA VAL A 138 -12.41 -1.19 -7.38
C VAL A 138 -13.79 -1.15 -6.74
N ALA A 139 -14.47 0.00 -6.79
CA ALA A 139 -15.84 0.12 -6.28
C ALA A 139 -16.83 -0.77 -7.05
N TYR A 140 -16.71 -0.83 -8.37
CA TYR A 140 -17.50 -1.73 -9.21
C TYR A 140 -17.26 -3.19 -8.83
N ALA A 141 -16.00 -3.61 -8.72
CA ALA A 141 -15.65 -4.98 -8.31
C ALA A 141 -16.24 -5.34 -6.95
N ARG A 142 -16.15 -4.42 -5.99
CA ARG A 142 -16.68 -4.59 -4.63
C ARG A 142 -18.21 -4.63 -4.58
N TYR A 143 -18.91 -3.86 -5.42
CA TYR A 143 -20.38 -3.88 -5.48
C TYR A 143 -20.93 -5.20 -6.03
N PHE A 144 -20.21 -5.85 -6.95
CA PHE A 144 -20.61 -7.12 -7.56
C PHE A 144 -20.04 -8.36 -6.85
N ASP A 145 -19.23 -8.18 -5.80
CA ASP A 145 -18.71 -9.29 -5.02
C ASP A 145 -19.83 -9.89 -4.15
N ALA A 146 -20.13 -11.18 -4.36
CA ALA A 146 -21.17 -11.89 -3.64
C ALA A 146 -20.74 -12.30 -2.22
N GLU A 147 -19.43 -12.31 -1.92
CA GLU A 147 -18.91 -12.67 -0.60
C GLU A 147 -18.87 -11.46 0.36
N GLU A 148 -18.88 -10.23 -0.16
CA GLU A 148 -18.86 -9.01 0.64
C GLU A 148 -20.25 -8.43 0.87
N VAL A 149 -20.75 -8.55 2.11
CA VAL A 149 -22.00 -7.90 2.51
C VAL A 149 -21.78 -6.39 2.67
N MET A 150 -22.28 -5.63 1.70
CA MET A 150 -22.27 -4.17 1.72
C MET A 150 -23.35 -3.62 2.67
N ASN A 151 -22.93 -3.20 3.86
CA ASN A 151 -23.78 -2.38 4.73
C ASN A 151 -24.00 -0.98 4.15
N ALA A 152 -25.07 -0.28 4.57
CA ALA A 152 -25.36 1.08 4.12
C ALA A 152 -24.19 2.06 4.35
N GLY A 153 -23.44 1.89 5.43
CA GLY A 153 -22.21 2.67 5.70
C GLY A 153 -21.13 2.45 4.64
N HIS A 154 -20.79 1.18 4.34
CA HIS A 154 -19.81 0.84 3.30
C HIS A 154 -20.23 1.33 1.91
N LEU A 155 -21.53 1.28 1.61
CA LEU A 155 -22.07 1.81 0.35
C LEU A 155 -21.85 3.32 0.27
N VAL A 156 -22.18 4.07 1.32
CA VAL A 156 -21.99 5.53 1.35
C VAL A 156 -20.51 5.90 1.25
N GLU A 157 -19.63 5.22 1.98
CA GLU A 157 -18.18 5.44 1.93
C GLU A 157 -17.62 5.17 0.52
N THR A 158 -18.04 4.07 -0.10
CA THR A 158 -17.63 3.71 -1.46
C THR A 158 -18.15 4.74 -2.48
N MET A 159 -19.41 5.18 -2.36
CA MET A 159 -19.97 6.20 -3.25
C MET A 159 -19.24 7.54 -3.09
N ILE A 160 -18.96 7.98 -1.86
CA ILE A 160 -18.20 9.20 -1.60
C ILE A 160 -16.80 9.09 -2.24
N GLY A 161 -16.10 7.96 -2.02
CA GLY A 161 -14.76 7.75 -2.56
C GLY A 161 -14.66 7.75 -4.10
N ILE A 162 -15.75 7.48 -4.82
CA ILE A 162 -15.79 7.54 -6.29
C ILE A 162 -15.95 8.98 -6.82
N PHE A 163 -16.59 9.86 -6.07
CA PHE A 163 -16.91 11.22 -6.51
C PHE A 163 -15.80 12.25 -6.26
N PHE A 164 -14.82 11.94 -5.40
CA PHE A 164 -13.67 12.80 -5.05
C PHE A 164 -12.39 12.36 -5.77
#